data_AF-A0A9P1YLV0-F1
#
_entry.id   AF-A0A9P1YLV0-F1
#
_cell.length_a   1.000
_cell.length_b   1.000
_cell.length_c   1.000
_cell.angle_alpha   90.00
_cell.angle_beta   90.00
_cell.angle_gamma   90.00
#
_symmetry.space_group_name_H-M   'P 1'
#
loop_
_entity.id
_entity.type
_entity.pdbx_description
1 polymer ?
#
loop_
_entity_poly.entity_id
_entity_poly.type
_entity_poly.pdbx_seq_one_letter_code
_entity_poly.pdbx_strand_id
1 'polypeptide(L)'
;MDKADIFNLAESLNCEYEIGLWSEINSFFEYQEDNISSFDLKFQKEGKDINNYYSLDVNMKNFSYQAAQNLFHQLVQFIEYKSATIYIQEKRATDITIYLLSATSENKGFLIQMKIQ
;
A
#
# COMPACT_ATOMS: atom_id res chain seq x y z
N MET A 1 11.08 12.45 -5.50
CA MET A 1 10.54 11.14 -5.83
C MET A 1 9.05 11.30 -6.04
N ASP A 2 8.55 10.92 -7.21
CA ASP A 2 7.15 10.95 -7.56
C ASP A 2 6.61 9.55 -7.84
N LYS A 3 5.35 9.44 -8.26
CA LYS A 3 4.71 8.16 -8.56
C LYS A 3 5.54 7.38 -9.59
N ALA A 4 5.96 8.02 -10.67
CA ALA A 4 6.70 7.35 -11.73
C ALA A 4 8.01 6.75 -11.19
N ASP A 5 8.71 7.47 -10.32
CA ASP A 5 9.94 6.95 -9.69
C ASP A 5 9.70 5.65 -8.90
N ILE A 6 8.61 5.57 -8.12
CA ILE A 6 8.28 4.34 -7.37
C ILE A 6 7.96 3.17 -8.30
N PHE A 7 7.17 3.41 -9.34
CA PHE A 7 6.81 2.37 -10.30
C PHE A 7 8.02 1.89 -11.10
N ASN A 8 8.91 2.80 -11.50
CA ASN A 8 10.17 2.46 -12.18
C ASN A 8 11.09 1.61 -11.28
N LEU A 9 11.19 1.94 -9.99
CA LEU A 9 11.97 1.13 -9.04
C LEU A 9 11.41 -0.30 -8.93
N ALA A 10 10.08 -0.43 -8.96
CA ALA A 10 9.42 -1.72 -8.90
C ALA A 10 9.69 -2.60 -10.15
N GLU A 11 10.09 -2.05 -11.31
CA GLU A 11 10.32 -2.83 -12.54
C GLU A 11 11.44 -3.85 -12.40
N SER A 12 12.37 -3.57 -11.49
CA SER A 12 13.49 -4.44 -11.17
C SER A 12 13.17 -5.52 -10.13
N LEU A 13 11.94 -5.51 -9.59
CA LEU A 13 11.51 -6.35 -8.47
C LEU A 13 10.40 -7.32 -8.89
N ASN A 14 10.39 -8.49 -8.26
CA ASN A 14 9.30 -9.43 -8.35
C ASN A 14 8.17 -9.01 -7.39
N CYS A 15 7.17 -8.30 -7.93
CA CYS A 15 5.95 -7.88 -7.22
C CYS A 15 4.74 -8.77 -7.52
N GLU A 16 4.96 -10.05 -7.83
CA GLU A 16 3.88 -11.02 -8.01
C GLU A 16 3.01 -11.18 -6.77
N TYR A 17 1.80 -11.71 -6.98
CA TYR A 17 0.86 -11.96 -5.91
C TYR A 17 1.46 -12.87 -4.84
N GLU A 18 1.49 -12.37 -3.60
CA GLU A 18 1.81 -13.12 -2.41
C GLU A 18 0.57 -13.28 -1.52
N ILE A 19 0.21 -14.54 -1.25
CA ILE A 19 -0.94 -14.88 -0.40
C ILE A 19 -0.73 -14.47 1.07
N GLY A 20 0.50 -14.53 1.57
CA GLY A 20 0.84 -14.11 2.94
C GLY A 20 0.54 -12.63 3.15
N LEU A 21 1.10 -11.77 2.29
CA LEU A 21 0.85 -10.34 2.29
C LEU A 21 -0.63 -10.00 2.13
N TRP A 22 -1.32 -10.68 1.21
CA TRP A 22 -2.77 -10.51 1.05
C TRP A 22 -3.52 -10.80 2.35
N SER A 23 -3.19 -11.91 3.02
CA SER A 23 -3.81 -12.29 4.29
C SER A 23 -3.51 -11.28 5.39
N GLU A 24 -2.26 -10.81 5.49
CA GLU A 24 -1.82 -9.85 6.50
C GLU A 24 -2.53 -8.51 6.35
N ILE A 25 -2.65 -7.99 5.13
CA ILE A 25 -3.37 -6.73 4.87
C ILE A 25 -4.85 -6.87 5.26
N ASN A 26 -5.52 -7.95 4.86
CA ASN A 26 -6.92 -8.17 5.23
C ASN A 26 -7.09 -8.26 6.75
N SER A 27 -6.28 -9.10 7.42
CA SER A 27 -6.33 -9.24 8.87
C SER A 27 -6.05 -7.92 9.59
N PHE A 28 -5.11 -7.09 9.10
CA PHE A 28 -4.87 -5.77 9.68
C PHE A 28 -6.15 -4.93 9.68
N PHE A 29 -6.85 -4.82 8.55
CA PHE A 29 -8.05 -3.97 8.44
C PHE A 29 -9.30 -4.54 9.11
N GLU A 30 -9.42 -5.87 9.24
CA GLU A 30 -10.46 -6.50 10.05
C GLU A 30 -10.44 -6.04 11.51
N TYR A 31 -9.27 -5.68 12.06
CA TYR A 31 -9.15 -5.14 13.42
C TYR A 31 -9.25 -3.60 13.50
N GLN A 32 -9.57 -2.91 12.41
CA GLN A 32 -9.66 -1.45 12.35
C GLN A 32 -11.11 -0.93 12.34
N GLU A 33 -12.08 -1.75 12.73
CA GLU A 33 -13.52 -1.41 12.70
C GLU A 33 -13.84 -0.09 13.40
N ASP A 34 -13.12 0.30 14.45
CA ASP A 34 -13.33 1.58 15.15
C ASP A 34 -12.93 2.80 14.31
N ASN A 35 -11.96 2.64 13.41
CA ASN A 35 -11.35 3.72 12.63
C ASN A 35 -11.89 3.79 11.19
N ILE A 36 -12.25 2.66 10.60
CA ILE A 36 -12.69 2.55 9.21
C ILE A 36 -14.15 2.10 9.09
N SER A 37 -14.83 2.57 8.05
CA SER A 37 -16.18 2.13 7.69
C SER A 37 -16.16 0.96 6.72
N SER A 38 -15.15 0.92 5.83
CA SER A 38 -14.91 -0.20 4.92
C SER A 38 -13.51 -0.13 4.30
N PHE A 39 -13.07 -1.25 3.74
CA PHE A 39 -11.91 -1.32 2.88
C PHE A 39 -12.15 -2.31 1.73
N ASP A 40 -11.39 -2.17 0.65
CA ASP A 40 -11.39 -3.07 -0.50
C ASP A 40 -9.95 -3.30 -0.98
N LEU A 41 -9.47 -4.53 -0.89
CA LEU A 41 -8.15 -4.95 -1.35
C LEU A 41 -8.29 -5.75 -2.65
N LYS A 42 -7.54 -5.36 -3.67
CA LYS A 42 -7.49 -6.02 -4.98
C LYS A 42 -6.05 -6.19 -5.42
N PHE A 43 -5.76 -7.28 -6.12
CA PHE A 43 -4.48 -7.45 -6.80
C PHE A 43 -4.66 -7.11 -8.28
N GLN A 44 -3.89 -6.14 -8.75
CA GLN A 44 -3.90 -5.66 -10.11
C GLN A 44 -2.72 -6.28 -10.85
N LYS A 45 -3.03 -7.03 -11.90
CA LYS A 45 -2.04 -7.50 -12.87
C LYS A 45 -1.96 -6.47 -13.96
N GLU A 46 -0.90 -5.69 -13.96
CA GLU A 46 -0.65 -4.82 -15.08
C GLU A 46 0.21 -5.52 -16.14
N GLY A 47 0.05 -5.06 -17.39
CA GLY A 47 0.70 -5.66 -18.55
C GLY A 47 2.20 -5.36 -18.61
N LYS A 48 2.77 -5.37 -19.81
CA LYS A 48 4.22 -5.24 -20.05
C LYS A 48 4.89 -3.97 -19.50
N ASP A 49 4.13 -2.96 -19.07
CA ASP A 49 4.63 -1.61 -18.82
C ASP A 49 4.42 -1.13 -17.37
N ILE A 50 3.71 -1.87 -16.52
CA ILE A 50 3.49 -1.49 -15.11
C ILE A 50 3.59 -2.75 -14.25
N ASN A 51 4.26 -2.66 -13.10
CA ASN A 51 4.40 -3.79 -12.18
C ASN A 51 3.06 -4.19 -11.57
N ASN A 52 2.90 -5.49 -11.32
CA ASN A 52 1.79 -5.97 -10.52
C ASN A 52 1.76 -5.28 -9.15
N TYR A 53 0.57 -4.93 -8.67
CA TYR A 53 0.43 -4.18 -7.43
C TYR A 53 -0.88 -4.49 -6.69
N TYR A 54 -0.91 -4.19 -5.41
CA TYR A 54 -2.10 -4.23 -4.59
C TYR A 54 -2.78 -2.86 -4.62
N SER A 55 -4.04 -2.80 -5.04
CA SER A 55 -4.91 -1.64 -4.90
C SER A 55 -5.68 -1.78 -3.60
N LEU A 56 -5.59 -0.78 -2.73
CA LEU A 56 -6.25 -0.77 -1.43
C LEU A 56 -7.03 0.53 -1.26
N ASP A 57 -8.36 0.44 -1.29
CA ASP A 57 -9.25 1.57 -0.99
C ASP A 57 -9.73 1.46 0.46
N VAL A 58 -9.55 2.52 1.25
CA VAL A 58 -9.93 2.59 2.67
C VAL A 58 -10.83 3.79 2.90
N ASN A 59 -12.01 3.54 3.46
CA ASN A 59 -12.94 4.58 3.88
C ASN A 59 -12.89 4.72 5.40
N MET A 60 -12.40 5.83 5.90
CA MET A 60 -12.38 6.16 7.31
C MET A 60 -13.78 6.59 7.79
N LYS A 61 -14.11 6.30 9.06
CA LYS A 61 -15.33 6.85 9.66
C LYS A 61 -15.26 8.37 9.85
N ASN A 62 -14.07 8.85 10.22
CA ASN A 62 -13.77 10.27 10.42
C ASN A 62 -12.41 10.58 9.80
N PHE A 63 -12.42 11.02 8.54
CA PHE A 63 -11.18 11.33 7.84
C PHE A 63 -10.48 12.55 8.46
N SER A 64 -9.19 12.36 8.75
CA SER A 64 -8.23 13.44 8.91
C SER A 64 -6.88 12.97 8.41
N TYR A 65 -6.06 13.86 7.86
CA TYR A 65 -4.74 13.49 7.37
C TYR A 65 -3.87 12.84 8.44
N GLN A 66 -3.98 13.29 9.69
CA GLN A 66 -3.24 12.72 10.81
C GLN A 66 -3.67 11.28 11.08
N ALA A 67 -4.98 11.02 11.15
CA ALA A 67 -5.49 9.67 11.38
C ALA A 67 -5.15 8.73 10.20
N ALA A 68 -5.27 9.21 8.97
CA ALA A 68 -4.90 8.47 7.77
C ALA A 68 -3.40 8.10 7.76
N GLN A 69 -2.53 9.05 8.11
CA GLN A 69 -1.08 8.80 8.23
C GLN A 69 -0.76 7.81 9.35
N ASN A 70 -1.43 7.89 10.49
CA ASN A 70 -1.24 6.94 11.59
C ASN A 70 -1.65 5.51 11.18
N LEU A 71 -2.81 5.36 10.54
CA LEU A 71 -3.29 4.08 10.01
C LEU A 71 -2.30 3.49 9.00
N PHE A 72 -1.81 4.32 8.08
CA PHE A 72 -0.80 3.92 7.10
C PHE A 72 0.50 3.46 7.77
N HIS A 73 1.05 4.21 8.73
CA HIS A 73 2.29 3.81 9.40
C HIS A 73 2.13 2.51 10.19
N GLN A 74 0.97 2.30 10.82
CA GLN A 74 0.64 1.04 11.49
C GLN A 74 0.60 -0.13 10.51
N LEU A 75 -0.01 0.06 9.33
CA LEU A 75 -0.02 -0.95 8.28
C LEU A 75 1.41 -1.26 7.82
N VAL A 76 2.22 -0.23 7.51
CA VAL A 76 3.61 -0.41 7.05
C VAL A 76 4.42 -1.21 8.06
N GLN A 77 4.38 -0.85 9.35
CA GLN A 77 5.08 -1.61 10.40
C GLN A 77 4.66 -3.08 10.48
N PHE A 78 3.42 -3.38 10.06
CA PHE A 78 2.89 -4.73 10.05
C PHE A 78 3.37 -5.57 8.87
N ILE A 79 3.55 -4.95 7.69
CA ILE A 79 3.79 -5.66 6.42
C ILE A 79 5.17 -5.41 5.80
N GLU A 80 5.96 -4.46 6.31
CA GLU A 80 7.22 -4.07 5.68
C GLU A 80 8.27 -5.19 5.68
N TYR A 81 9.04 -5.25 4.61
CA TYR A 81 10.22 -6.09 4.56
C TYR A 81 11.40 -5.33 5.17
N LYS A 82 12.19 -6.04 5.97
CA LYS A 82 13.31 -5.44 6.74
C LYS A 82 14.41 -4.76 5.90
N SER A 83 14.45 -4.96 4.58
CA SER A 83 15.58 -4.49 3.76
C SER A 83 15.38 -3.07 3.24
N ALA A 84 14.28 -2.79 2.55
CA ALA A 84 14.02 -1.45 2.02
C ALA A 84 12.51 -1.20 1.88
N THR A 85 12.05 -0.07 2.41
CA THR A 85 10.67 0.38 2.28
C THR A 85 10.67 1.88 1.96
N ILE A 86 10.01 2.24 0.87
CA ILE A 86 9.96 3.60 0.35
C ILE A 86 8.50 3.90 0.00
N TYR A 87 8.04 5.10 0.34
CA TYR A 87 6.72 5.54 -0.06
C TYR A 87 6.69 7.02 -0.42
N ILE A 88 5.68 7.39 -1.19
CA ILE A 88 5.29 8.76 -1.47
C ILE A 88 3.82 8.95 -1.15
N GLN A 89 3.41 10.20 -0.96
CA GLN A 89 2.03 10.55 -0.66
C GLN A 89 1.58 11.73 -1.52
N GLU A 90 0.40 11.60 -2.11
CA GLU A 90 -0.33 12.66 -2.80
C GLU A 90 -1.52 13.06 -1.93
N LYS A 91 -1.51 14.30 -1.44
CA LYS A 91 -2.62 14.83 -0.63
C LYS A 91 -3.60 15.59 -1.53
N ARG A 92 -4.88 15.27 -1.40
CA ARG A 92 -6.00 15.93 -2.08
C ARG A 92 -7.02 16.36 -1.05
N ALA A 93 -7.90 17.30 -1.39
CA ALA A 93 -8.81 17.93 -0.43
C ALA A 93 -9.57 16.94 0.47
N THR A 94 -9.94 15.78 -0.08
CA THR A 94 -10.78 14.77 0.57
C THR A 94 -10.10 13.42 0.76
N ASP A 95 -8.85 13.26 0.31
CA ASP A 95 -8.19 11.95 0.33
C ASP A 95 -6.66 12.08 0.35
N ILE A 96 -6.02 10.98 0.72
CA ILE A 96 -4.59 10.78 0.54
C ILE A 96 -4.38 9.51 -0.28
N THR A 97 -3.62 9.63 -1.36
CA THR A 97 -3.15 8.47 -2.11
C THR A 97 -1.68 8.22 -1.76
N ILE A 98 -1.34 6.98 -1.43
CA ILE A 98 -0.02 6.56 -1.00
C ILE A 98 0.46 5.45 -1.92
N TYR A 99 1.69 5.58 -2.39
CA TYR A 99 2.36 4.54 -3.17
C TYR A 99 3.49 4.00 -2.31
N LEU A 100 3.45 2.71 -1.99
CA LEU A 100 4.38 2.03 -1.09
C LEU A 100 5.08 0.92 -1.85
N LEU A 101 6.41 0.96 -1.88
CA LEU A 101 7.26 -0.12 -2.38
C LEU A 101 8.08 -0.67 -1.22
N SER A 102 8.02 -1.99 -1.03
CA SER A 102 8.82 -2.70 -0.04
C SER A 102 9.53 -3.87 -0.71
N ALA A 103 10.81 -4.06 -0.42
CA ALA A 103 11.66 -5.04 -1.09
C ALA A 103 12.56 -5.79 -0.10
N THR A 104 12.90 -7.03 -0.46
CA THR A 104 13.96 -7.83 0.17
C THR A 104 15.27 -7.67 -0.61
N SER A 105 16.38 -8.15 -0.03
CA SER A 105 17.68 -8.25 -0.72
C SER A 105 17.70 -9.26 -1.89
N GLU A 106 16.66 -10.07 -2.07
CA GLU A 106 16.56 -11.13 -3.07
C GLU A 106 15.66 -10.74 -4.26
N ASN A 107 15.52 -9.44 -4.53
CA ASN A 107 14.65 -8.88 -5.58
C ASN A 107 13.16 -9.26 -5.46
N LYS A 108 12.71 -9.82 -4.33
CA LYS A 108 11.28 -9.97 -4.03
C LYS A 108 10.77 -8.67 -3.43
N GLY A 109 9.61 -8.20 -3.88
CA GLY A 109 9.02 -6.98 -3.34
C GLY A 109 7.50 -7.01 -3.43
N PHE A 110 6.87 -5.96 -2.92
CA PHE A 110 5.47 -5.68 -3.19
C PHE A 110 5.26 -4.19 -3.39
N LEU A 111 4.28 -3.88 -4.23
CA LEU A 111 3.84 -2.52 -4.53
C LEU A 111 2.39 -2.38 -4.06
N ILE A 112 2.10 -1.33 -3.28
CA ILE A 112 0.74 -0.99 -2.87
C ILE A 112 0.42 0.42 -3.34
N GLN A 113 -0.72 0.57 -4.01
CA GLN A 113 -1.40 1.84 -4.19
C GLN A 113 -2.57 1.87 -3.19
N MET A 114 -2.45 2.71 -2.17
CA MET A 114 -3.44 2.86 -1.12
C MET A 114 -4.13 4.20 -1.24
N LYS A 115 -5.47 4.22 -1.23
CA LYS A 115 -6.27 5.43 -1.15
C LYS A 115 -7.01 5.44 0.18
N ILE A 116 -6.89 6.54 0.93
CA ILE A 116 -7.58 6.73 2.21
C ILE A 116 -8.44 7.99 2.11
N GLN A 117 -9.73 7.86 2.39
CA GLN A 117 -10.71 8.96 2.34
C GLN A 117 -11.72 8.87 3.49
#